data_AF-A0A944SX08-F1
#
_entry.id   AF-A0A944SX08-F1
#
_cell.length_a   1.000
_cell.length_b   1.000
_cell.length_c   1.000
_cell.angle_alpha   90.00
_cell.angle_beta   90.00
_cell.angle_gamma   90.00
#
_symmetry.space_group_name_H-M   'P 1'
#
loop_
_entity.id
_entity.type
_entity.pdbx_description
1 polymer ?
#
loop_
_entity_poly.entity_id
_entity_poly.type
_entity_poly.pdbx_seq_one_letter_code
_entity_poly.pdbx_strand_id
1 'polypeptide(L)'
;MSQNPENNRNSIGRFVQGSSGNPNGRPVGSKNKFTTLKAAFIDAFEEIGGVDNLVEWARCNETEFYKMLARIMPREIHADVNAGFTLVECNREIDEREAQAKEGVMV
;
A
#
# COMPACT_ATOMS: atom_id res chain seq x y z
N MET A 1 -24.73 -22.84 26.27
CA MET A 1 -25.46 -21.60 26.59
C MET A 1 -24.43 -20.51 26.86
N SER A 2 -24.28 -19.54 25.96
CA SER A 2 -23.30 -18.45 26.11
C SER A 2 -23.93 -17.36 26.96
N GLN A 3 -23.34 -17.08 28.13
CA GLN A 3 -23.77 -15.96 28.98
C GLN A 3 -23.55 -14.65 28.22
N ASN A 4 -24.61 -13.86 28.07
CA ASN A 4 -24.57 -12.52 27.50
C ASN A 4 -23.92 -11.58 28.54
N PRO A 5 -22.76 -10.93 28.27
CA PRO A 5 -22.16 -10.03 29.24
C PRO A 5 -22.93 -8.70 29.17
N GLU A 6 -23.99 -8.59 29.96
CA GLU A 6 -24.91 -7.45 29.87
C GLU A 6 -24.29 -6.10 30.21
N ASN A 7 -23.04 -6.01 30.68
CA ASN A 7 -22.42 -4.71 30.87
C ASN A 7 -20.88 -4.74 30.89
N ASN A 8 -20.25 -4.61 29.72
CA ASN A 8 -18.80 -4.35 29.62
C ASN A 8 -18.43 -2.88 29.92
N ARG A 9 -19.30 -2.13 30.63
CA ARG A 9 -19.09 -0.72 30.96
C ARG A 9 -18.80 -0.56 32.45
N ASN A 10 -17.91 0.38 32.79
CA ASN A 10 -17.64 0.78 34.16
C ASN A 10 -18.81 1.59 34.76
N SER A 11 -18.71 1.95 36.03
CA SER A 11 -19.72 2.75 36.76
C SER A 11 -20.01 4.14 36.17
N ILE A 12 -19.20 4.59 35.21
CA ILE A 12 -19.34 5.87 34.48
C ILE A 12 -19.86 5.62 33.04
N GLY A 13 -20.23 4.37 32.71
CA GLY A 13 -20.76 3.98 31.41
C GLY A 13 -19.71 3.83 30.29
N ARG A 14 -18.41 3.87 30.59
CA ARG A 14 -17.34 3.65 29.59
C ARG A 14 -16.99 2.17 29.47
N PHE A 15 -16.68 1.70 28.27
CA PHE A 15 -16.16 0.34 28.08
C PHE A 15 -14.88 0.12 28.88
N VAL A 16 -14.81 -1.01 29.58
CA VAL A 16 -13.63 -1.41 30.36
C VAL A 16 -12.50 -1.77 29.38
N GLN A 17 -11.31 -1.20 29.59
CA GLN A 17 -10.14 -1.52 28.78
C GLN A 17 -9.85 -3.03 28.84
N GLY A 18 -9.70 -3.67 27.68
CA GLY A 18 -9.53 -5.13 27.59
C GLY A 18 -10.84 -5.94 27.53
N SER A 19 -11.99 -5.32 27.78
CA SER A 19 -13.30 -5.94 27.63
C SER A 19 -13.97 -5.45 26.36
N SER A 20 -13.64 -6.08 25.22
CA SER A 20 -14.36 -5.81 23.98
C SER A 20 -15.75 -6.45 24.04
N GLY A 21 -16.76 -5.81 23.43
CA GLY A 21 -18.12 -6.39 23.32
C GLY A 21 -18.19 -7.72 22.55
N ASN A 22 -17.08 -8.14 21.95
CA ASN A 22 -16.93 -9.43 21.29
C ASN A 22 -15.64 -10.13 21.78
N PRO A 23 -15.71 -10.91 22.87
CA PRO A 23 -14.54 -11.56 23.47
C PRO A 23 -13.79 -12.51 22.51
N ASN A 24 -14.45 -13.00 21.46
CA ASN A 24 -13.85 -13.86 20.43
C ASN A 24 -13.22 -13.08 19.26
N GLY A 25 -13.30 -11.75 19.27
CA GLY A 25 -12.78 -10.90 18.22
C GLY A 25 -13.47 -11.11 16.87
N ARG A 26 -12.90 -10.53 15.81
CA ARG A 26 -13.38 -10.75 14.45
C ARG A 26 -13.33 -12.25 14.13
N PRO A 27 -14.43 -12.87 13.63
CA PRO A 27 -14.44 -14.30 13.33
C PRO A 27 -13.29 -14.67 12.39
N VAL A 28 -12.55 -15.70 12.77
CA VAL A 28 -11.45 -16.26 11.96
C VAL A 28 -12.01 -16.68 10.60
N GLY A 29 -11.31 -16.30 9.52
CA GLY A 29 -11.73 -16.60 8.15
C GLY A 29 -12.79 -15.64 7.57
N SER A 30 -13.29 -14.66 8.33
CA SER A 30 -14.20 -13.65 7.78
C SER A 30 -13.51 -12.82 6.69
N LYS A 31 -13.99 -12.94 5.45
CA LYS A 31 -13.45 -12.18 4.32
C LYS A 31 -13.64 -10.67 4.53
N ASN A 32 -12.64 -9.88 4.17
CA ASN A 32 -12.77 -8.43 4.16
C ASN A 32 -13.73 -8.03 3.02
N LYS A 33 -14.76 -7.23 3.33
CA LYS A 33 -15.74 -6.74 2.34
C LYS A 33 -15.06 -6.07 1.14
N PHE A 34 -14.01 -5.30 1.38
CA PHE A 34 -13.28 -4.60 0.33
C PHE A 34 -12.56 -5.59 -0.61
N THR A 35 -11.91 -6.60 -0.04
CA THR A 35 -11.25 -7.66 -0.83
C THR A 35 -12.27 -8.46 -1.65
N THR A 36 -13.41 -8.81 -1.06
CA THR A 36 -14.47 -9.53 -1.77
C THR A 36 -15.06 -8.69 -2.91
N LEU A 37 -15.32 -7.40 -2.66
CA LEU A 37 -15.82 -6.48 -3.69
C LEU A 37 -14.82 -6.32 -4.84
N LYS A 38 -13.53 -6.18 -4.53
CA LYS A 38 -12.48 -6.06 -5.55
C LYS A 38 -12.46 -7.29 -6.47
N ALA A 39 -12.53 -8.50 -5.91
CA ALA A 39 -12.56 -9.73 -6.70
C ALA A 39 -13.79 -9.78 -7.63
N ALA A 40 -14.98 -9.57 -7.08
CA ALA A 40 -16.21 -9.58 -7.86
C ALA A 40 -16.22 -8.51 -8.98
N PHE A 41 -15.61 -7.36 -8.74
CA PHE A 41 -15.50 -6.31 -9.74
C PHE A 41 -14.52 -6.67 -10.88
N ILE A 42 -13.41 -7.34 -10.56
CA ILE A 42 -12.46 -7.84 -11.57
C ILE A 42 -13.14 -8.93 -12.40
N ASP A 43 -13.84 -9.87 -11.76
CA ASP A 43 -14.54 -10.95 -12.47
C ASP A 43 -15.58 -10.37 -13.44
N ALA A 44 -16.38 -9.38 -12.98
CA ALA A 44 -17.34 -8.70 -13.84
C ALA A 44 -16.68 -7.90 -14.97
N PHE A 45 -15.52 -7.27 -14.74
CA PHE A 45 -14.77 -6.55 -15.76
C PHE A 45 -14.32 -7.49 -16.89
N GLU A 46 -13.77 -8.66 -16.55
CA GLU A 46 -13.39 -9.66 -17.54
C GLU A 46 -14.61 -10.21 -18.29
N GLU A 47 -15.73 -10.46 -17.59
CA GLU A 47 -16.95 -10.98 -18.20
C GLU A 47 -17.56 -10.04 -19.26
N ILE A 48 -17.46 -8.72 -19.07
CA ILE A 48 -17.97 -7.73 -20.03
C ILE A 48 -17.00 -7.43 -21.18
N GLY A 49 -15.91 -8.18 -21.34
CA GLY A 49 -14.94 -8.04 -22.43
C GLY A 49 -13.63 -7.34 -22.04
N GLY A 50 -13.42 -7.09 -20.74
CA GLY A 50 -12.14 -6.69 -20.19
C GLY A 50 -11.51 -5.47 -20.86
N VAL A 51 -10.21 -5.56 -21.12
CA VAL A 51 -9.41 -4.45 -21.66
C VAL A 51 -9.85 -4.07 -23.06
N ASP A 52 -10.25 -5.02 -23.91
CA ASP A 52 -10.64 -4.71 -25.29
C ASP A 52 -11.88 -3.83 -25.34
N ASN A 53 -12.91 -4.17 -24.55
CA ASN A 53 -14.11 -3.35 -24.43
C ASN A 53 -13.82 -1.98 -23.78
N LEU A 54 -12.90 -1.94 -22.79
CA LEU A 54 -12.45 -0.68 -22.22
C LEU A 54 -11.75 0.21 -23.25
N VAL A 55 -10.92 -0.36 -24.14
CA VAL A 55 -10.25 0.36 -25.21
C VAL A 55 -11.26 0.88 -26.23
N GLU A 56 -12.23 0.05 -26.64
CA GLU A 56 -13.30 0.47 -27.56
C GLU A 56 -14.10 1.65 -26.98
N TRP A 57 -14.53 1.55 -25.72
CA TRP A 57 -15.22 2.63 -25.03
C TRP A 57 -14.35 3.89 -24.90
N ALA A 58 -13.07 3.73 -24.54
CA ALA A 58 -12.15 4.85 -24.31
C ALA A 58 -11.88 5.64 -25.58
N ARG A 59 -11.79 5.00 -26.75
CA ARG A 59 -11.65 5.69 -28.05
C ARG A 59 -12.81 6.65 -28.33
N CYS A 60 -14.01 6.34 -27.85
CA CYS A 60 -15.18 7.21 -27.99
C CYS A 60 -15.33 8.23 -26.84
N ASN A 61 -14.59 8.05 -25.73
CA ASN A 61 -14.78 8.79 -24.47
C ASN A 61 -13.45 9.18 -23.81
N GLU A 62 -12.47 9.65 -24.60
CA GLU A 62 -11.10 9.88 -24.15
C GLU A 62 -11.01 10.80 -22.91
N THR A 63 -11.80 11.88 -22.88
CA THR A 63 -11.83 12.81 -21.76
C THR A 63 -12.21 12.13 -20.44
N GLU A 64 -13.23 11.25 -20.45
CA GLU A 64 -13.67 10.54 -19.25
C GLU A 64 -12.66 9.44 -18.86
N PHE A 65 -12.07 8.77 -19.85
CA PHE A 65 -11.00 7.81 -19.62
C PHE A 65 -9.82 8.46 -18.88
N TYR A 66 -9.32 9.61 -19.35
CA TYR A 66 -8.18 10.28 -18.70
C TYR A 66 -8.54 10.85 -17.32
N LYS A 67 -9.78 11.33 -17.11
CA LYS A 67 -10.24 11.73 -15.77
C LYS A 67 -10.22 10.55 -14.79
N MET A 68 -10.66 9.37 -15.22
CA MET A 68 -10.63 8.16 -14.40
C MET A 68 -9.20 7.72 -14.11
N LEU A 69 -8.33 7.70 -15.13
CA LEU A 69 -6.91 7.36 -14.97
C LEU A 69 -6.23 8.27 -13.93
N ALA A 70 -6.46 9.58 -14.00
CA ALA A 70 -5.89 10.54 -13.05
C ALA A 70 -6.34 10.33 -11.59
N ARG A 71 -7.48 9.66 -11.36
CA ARG A 71 -7.98 9.33 -10.01
C ARG A 71 -7.42 8.02 -9.48
N ILE A 72 -7.04 7.09 -10.37
CA ILE A 72 -6.47 5.78 -10.01
C ILE A 72 -4.96 5.91 -9.75
N MET A 73 -4.28 6.80 -10.47
CA MET A 73 -2.85 7.04 -10.28
C MET A 73 -2.54 7.51 -8.85
N PRO A 74 -1.53 6.93 -8.18
CA PRO A 74 -1.04 7.43 -6.90
C PRO A 74 -0.65 8.91 -7.02
N ARG A 75 -1.11 9.74 -6.09
CA ARG A 75 -0.82 11.18 -6.08
C ARG A 75 0.53 11.51 -5.48
N GLU A 76 1.00 10.68 -4.57
CA GLU A 76 2.27 10.83 -3.85
C GLU A 76 2.99 9.49 -3.91
N ILE A 77 4.26 9.53 -4.31
CA ILE A 77 5.15 8.38 -4.32
C ILE A 77 6.16 8.60 -3.19
N HIS A 78 5.97 7.90 -2.07
CA HIS A 78 6.99 7.81 -1.04
C HIS A 78 7.95 6.69 -1.40
N ALA A 79 9.08 7.05 -2.00
CA ALA A 79 10.19 6.13 -2.23
C ALA A 79 11.23 6.30 -1.11
N ASP A 80 11.44 5.25 -0.34
CA ASP A 80 12.60 5.16 0.54
C ASP A 80 13.74 4.55 -0.28
N VAL A 81 14.68 5.41 -0.70
CA VAL A 81 15.83 5.00 -1.51
C VAL A 81 16.98 4.69 -0.58
N ASN A 82 17.18 3.41 -0.29
CA ASN A 82 18.40 2.94 0.35
C ASN A 82 19.44 2.68 -0.74
N ALA A 83 20.47 3.52 -0.80
CA ALA A 83 21.51 3.42 -1.82
C ALA A 83 22.41 2.19 -1.67
N GLY A 84 22.29 1.42 -0.57
CA GLY A 84 23.13 0.25 -0.31
C GLY A 84 24.60 0.59 0.00
N PHE A 85 24.96 1.87 -0.03
CA PHE A 85 26.24 2.41 0.39
C PHE A 85 26.02 3.61 1.30
N THR A 86 26.96 3.83 2.20
CA THR A 86 27.00 4.99 3.09
C THR A 86 27.83 6.12 2.47
N LEU A 87 27.52 7.36 2.84
CA LEU A 87 28.35 8.51 2.46
C LEU A 87 29.82 8.34 2.90
N VAL A 88 30.05 7.63 4.01
CA VAL A 88 31.39 7.35 4.53
C VAL A 88 32.16 6.45 3.57
N GLU A 89 31.52 5.41 3.03
CA GLU A 89 32.13 4.52 2.03
C GLU A 89 32.46 5.27 0.74
N CYS A 90 31.55 6.13 0.27
CA CYS A 90 31.82 6.97 -0.91
C CYS A 90 33.00 7.92 -0.69
N ASN A 91 33.05 8.60 0.46
CA ASN A 91 34.15 9.52 0.75
C ASN A 91 35.49 8.79 0.82
N ARG A 92 35.52 7.61 1.44
CA ARG A 92 36.72 6.78 1.49
C ARG A 92 37.19 6.38 0.08
N GLU A 93 36.26 5.98 -0.79
CA GLU A 93 36.61 5.64 -2.18
C GLU A 93 37.12 6.85 -2.97
N ILE A 94 36.57 8.04 -2.73
CA ILE A 94 37.06 9.30 -3.34
C ILE A 94 38.49 9.59 -2.86
N ASP A 95 38.75 9.51 -1.56
CA ASP A 95 40.08 9.76 -0.99
C ASP A 95 41.12 8.76 -1.53
N GLU A 96 40.75 7.48 -1.64
CA GLU A 96 41.60 6.43 -2.21
C GLU A 96 41.93 6.69 -3.68
N ARG A 97 40.97 7.17 -4.48
CA ARG A 97 41.19 7.56 -5.89
C ARG A 97 42.05 8.82 -6.02
N GLU A 98 41.86 9.81 -5.14
CA GLU A 98 42.68 11.02 -5.12
C GLU A 98 44.14 10.71 -4.76
N ALA A 99 44.38 9.78 -3.83
CA ALA A 99 45.72 9.35 -3.46
C ALA A 99 46.43 8.67 -4.64
N GLN A 100 45.76 7.74 -5.32
CA GLN A 100 46.30 7.06 -6.51
C GLN A 100 46.56 8.02 -7.67
N ALA A 101 45.69 9.02 -7.86
CA ALA A 101 45.89 10.06 -8.87
C ALA A 101 47.10 10.95 -8.58
N LYS A 102 47.37 11.28 -7.30
CA LYS A 102 48.55 12.05 -6.89
C LYS A 102 49.84 11.25 -7.03
N GLU A 103 49.82 9.95 -6.71
CA GLU A 103 50.97 9.06 -6.88
C GLU A 103 51.29 8.79 -8.36
N GLY A 104 50.28 8.66 -9.22
CA GLY A 104 50.46 8.45 -10.66
C GLY A 104 50.95 9.68 -11.45
N VAL A 105 50.91 10.88 -10.88
CA VAL A 105 51.44 12.12 -11.49
C VAL A 105 52.92 12.34 -11.12
N MET A 106 53.47 11.55 -10.19
CA MET A 106 54.85 11.69 -9.70
C MET A 106 55.83 10.67 -10.31
N VAL A 107 55.48 10.05 -11.44
CA VAL A 107 56.34 9.17 -12.27
C VAL A 107 56.55 9.77 -13.65
#